data_AF-A0A846SXZ7-F1
#
_entry.id   AF-A0A846SXZ7-F1
#
_cell.length_a   1.000
_cell.length_b   1.000
_cell.length_c   1.000
_cell.angle_alpha   90.00
_cell.angle_beta   90.00
_cell.angle_gamma   90.00
#
_symmetry.space_group_name_H-M   'P 1'
#
loop_
_entity.id
_entity.type
_entity.pdbx_description
1 polymer ?
#
loop_
_entity_poly.entity_id
_entity_poly.type
_entity_poly.pdbx_seq_one_letter_code
_entity_poly.pdbx_strand_id
1 'polypeptide(L)'
;MALTGSIEKGLWRTHQFNKVEQFVFCLPEQGWALYEELLANSEGILHALELPYRVIEICTGDLAVWKARSHDLEVWRPTTKAYGEVMSLSNCTTFQAEDWAYVSCAGIKSGHGGIRSISTALPSSRMHGWHS
;
A
#
# COMPACT_ATOMS: atom_id res chain seq x y z
N MET A 1 18.93 5.10 20.23
CA MET A 1 18.84 6.57 20.14
C MET A 1 17.48 6.89 19.57
N ALA A 2 16.55 7.35 20.41
CA ALA A 2 15.16 7.58 20.04
C ALA A 2 15.05 8.80 19.12
N LEU A 3 14.49 8.62 17.92
CA LEU A 3 14.02 9.76 17.11
C LEU A 3 12.61 10.12 17.60
N THR A 4 12.60 10.86 18.70
CA THR A 4 11.45 11.53 19.29
C THR A 4 10.90 12.61 18.35
N GLY A 5 9.60 12.52 18.02
CA GLY A 5 8.75 13.71 17.88
C GLY A 5 8.64 14.39 16.52
N SER A 6 8.21 13.69 15.46
CA SER A 6 7.41 14.37 14.43
C SER A 6 6.00 14.58 15.01
N ILE A 7 5.76 15.70 15.70
CA ILE A 7 4.44 16.03 16.24
C ILE A 7 3.54 16.44 15.07
N GLU A 8 3.11 15.47 14.26
CA GLU A 8 1.94 15.64 13.42
C GLU A 8 0.73 15.64 14.36
N LYS A 9 0.26 16.84 14.68
CA LYS A 9 -0.96 17.02 15.48
C LYS A 9 -2.15 16.43 14.70
N GLY A 10 -3.02 15.70 15.39
CA GLY A 10 -4.24 15.14 14.81
C GLY A 10 -4.15 13.62 14.52
N LEU A 11 -5.04 13.14 13.67
CA LEU A 11 -5.28 11.71 13.40
C LEU A 11 -4.30 11.05 12.42
N TRP A 12 -3.22 11.77 12.06
CA TRP A 12 -2.32 11.36 10.98
C TRP A 12 -1.31 10.28 11.41
N ARG A 13 -0.76 10.43 12.63
CA ARG A 13 0.15 9.46 13.24
C ARG A 13 -0.35 9.09 14.63
N THR A 14 -1.08 7.99 14.71
CA THR A 14 -1.64 7.44 15.95
C THR A 14 -1.10 6.03 16.19
N HIS A 15 -1.10 5.58 17.45
CA HIS A 15 -0.75 4.20 17.79
C HIS A 15 -1.77 3.17 17.27
N GLN A 16 -3.02 3.62 17.07
CA GLN A 16 -4.11 2.78 16.56
C GLN A 16 -4.89 3.57 15.50
N PHE A 17 -5.14 2.93 14.37
CA PHE A 17 -5.96 3.46 13.28
C PHE A 17 -6.66 2.30 12.57
N ASN A 18 -7.81 2.59 11.94
CA ASN A 18 -8.55 1.60 11.16
C ASN A 18 -8.08 1.64 9.70
N LYS A 19 -7.82 0.46 9.15
CA LYS A 19 -7.27 0.27 7.80
C LYS A 19 -8.11 -0.73 7.04
N VAL A 20 -8.55 -0.36 5.83
CA VAL A 20 -9.09 -1.32 4.87
C VAL A 20 -7.91 -1.78 4.00
N GLU A 21 -7.63 -3.08 4.02
CA GLU A 21 -6.54 -3.68 3.26
C GLU A 21 -7.08 -4.51 2.10
N GLN A 22 -6.53 -4.33 0.91
CA GLN A 22 -6.69 -5.31 -0.17
C GLN A 22 -5.44 -6.18 -0.21
N PHE A 23 -5.62 -7.51 -0.25
CA PHE A 23 -4.53 -8.46 -0.38
C PHE A 23 -4.89 -9.49 -1.44
N VAL A 24 -4.04 -9.63 -2.45
CA VAL A 24 -4.25 -10.60 -3.54
C VAL A 24 -3.12 -11.61 -3.55
N PHE A 25 -3.49 -12.88 -3.72
CA PHE A 25 -2.59 -13.99 -4.02
C PHE A 25 -2.84 -14.40 -5.47
N CYS A 26 -1.80 -14.41 -6.31
CA CYS A 26 -1.94 -14.69 -7.73
C CYS A 26 -0.76 -15.45 -8.31
N LEU A 27 -0.96 -16.02 -9.51
CA LEU A 27 0.12 -16.63 -10.28
C LEU A 27 1.10 -15.55 -10.77
N PRO A 28 2.39 -15.90 -11.00
CA PRO A 28 3.43 -14.95 -11.37
C PRO A 28 3.11 -14.12 -12.61
N GLU A 29 2.49 -14.75 -13.60
CA GLU A 29 2.11 -14.15 -14.88
C GLU A 29 0.98 -13.12 -14.73
N GLN A 30 0.15 -13.23 -13.68
CA GLN A 30 -0.96 -12.31 -13.42
C GLN A 30 -0.53 -11.11 -12.56
N GLY A 31 0.55 -11.26 -11.78
CA GLY A 31 0.83 -10.35 -10.69
C GLY A 31 1.12 -8.90 -11.06
N TRP A 32 1.61 -8.62 -12.28
CA TRP A 32 1.77 -7.23 -12.72
C TRP A 32 0.44 -6.62 -13.20
N ALA A 33 -0.41 -7.39 -13.87
CA ALA A 33 -1.73 -6.92 -14.27
C ALA A 33 -2.61 -6.60 -13.05
N LEU A 34 -2.61 -7.47 -12.06
CA LEU A 34 -3.33 -7.26 -10.80
C LEU A 34 -2.76 -6.10 -9.97
N TYR A 35 -1.46 -5.82 -10.11
CA TYR A 35 -0.84 -4.66 -9.47
C TYR A 35 -1.39 -3.36 -10.03
N GLU A 36 -1.46 -3.24 -11.35
CA GLU A 36 -2.06 -2.06 -12.01
C GLU A 36 -3.57 -1.96 -11.73
N GLU A 37 -4.29 -3.09 -11.65
CA GLU A 37 -5.71 -3.10 -11.27
C GLU A 37 -5.93 -2.58 -9.85
N LEU A 38 -5.10 -3.00 -8.89
CA LEU A 38 -5.17 -2.51 -7.52
C LEU A 38 -4.78 -1.03 -7.40
N LEU A 39 -3.83 -0.57 -8.21
CA LEU A 39 -3.53 0.86 -8.30
C LEU A 39 -4.75 1.65 -8.79
N ALA A 40 -5.39 1.20 -9.86
CA ALA A 40 -6.59 1.82 -10.40
C ALA A 40 -7.75 1.81 -9.39
N ASN A 41 -7.91 0.74 -8.61
CA ASN A 41 -8.91 0.67 -7.54
C ASN A 41 -8.63 1.71 -6.43
N SER A 42 -7.36 1.83 -6.01
CA SER A 42 -6.93 2.84 -5.03
C SER A 42 -7.18 4.27 -5.53
N GLU A 43 -6.81 4.56 -6.77
CA GLU A 43 -7.07 5.85 -7.41
C GLU A 43 -8.57 6.12 -7.56
N GLY A 44 -9.37 5.11 -7.93
CA GLY A 44 -10.82 5.21 -8.03
C GLY A 44 -11.50 5.61 -6.72
N ILE A 45 -11.01 5.13 -5.58
CA ILE A 45 -11.49 5.55 -4.26
C ILE A 45 -11.18 7.03 -4.02
N LEU A 46 -9.95 7.48 -4.29
CA LEU A 46 -9.57 8.88 -4.08
C LEU A 46 -10.32 9.83 -5.02
N HIS A 47 -10.54 9.41 -6.26
CA HIS A 47 -11.37 10.13 -7.23
C HIS A 47 -12.83 10.24 -6.77
N ALA A 48 -13.43 9.16 -6.29
CA ALA A 48 -14.81 9.17 -5.80
C ALA A 48 -15.00 10.05 -4.55
N LEU A 49 -13.93 10.23 -3.76
CA LEU A 49 -13.89 11.12 -2.60
C LEU A 49 -13.50 12.56 -2.97
N GLU A 50 -13.26 12.85 -4.25
CA GLU A 50 -12.85 14.17 -4.77
C GLU A 50 -11.58 14.73 -4.10
N LEU A 51 -10.68 13.83 -3.68
CA LEU A 51 -9.42 14.20 -3.03
C LEU A 51 -8.34 14.45 -4.10
N PRO A 52 -7.71 15.63 -4.18
CA PRO A 52 -6.52 15.85 -4.99
C PRO A 52 -5.37 14.99 -4.47
N TYR A 53 -4.84 14.14 -5.33
CA TYR A 53 -3.77 13.21 -4.98
C TYR A 53 -2.69 13.18 -6.05
N ARG A 54 -1.57 12.56 -5.70
CA ARG A 54 -0.50 12.18 -6.62
C ARG A 54 -0.08 10.74 -6.35
N VAL A 55 0.38 10.07 -7.39
CA VAL A 55 0.98 8.73 -7.30
C VAL A 55 2.49 8.89 -7.42
N ILE A 56 3.24 8.28 -6.51
CA ILE A 56 4.70 8.30 -6.51
C ILE A 56 5.21 6.87 -6.53
N GLU A 57 6.09 6.55 -7.47
CA GLU A 57 6.87 5.31 -7.41
C GLU A 57 8.06 5.48 -6.45
N ILE A 58 8.20 4.53 -5.53
CA ILE A 58 9.23 4.58 -4.48
C ILE A 58 10.58 4.13 -5.03
N CYS A 59 11.62 4.92 -4.75
CA CYS A 59 12.97 4.61 -5.18
C CYS A 59 13.51 3.36 -4.48
N THR A 60 14.46 2.68 -5.12
CA THR A 60 15.00 1.41 -4.61
C THR A 60 15.65 1.50 -3.23
N GLY A 61 16.16 2.68 -2.82
CA GLY A 61 16.75 2.91 -1.51
C GLY A 61 15.75 3.00 -0.35
N ASP A 62 14.50 3.36 -0.65
CA ASP A 62 13.40 3.47 0.34
C ASP A 62 12.46 2.26 0.32
N LEU A 63 12.68 1.30 -0.59
CA LEU A 63 11.94 0.04 -0.59
C LEU A 63 12.36 -0.83 0.60
N ALA A 64 11.37 -1.37 1.31
CA ALA A 64 11.62 -2.45 2.25
C ALA A 64 12.14 -3.69 1.51
N VAL A 65 12.98 -4.49 2.17
CA VAL A 65 13.67 -5.66 1.59
C VAL A 65 12.74 -6.67 0.87
N TRP A 66 11.48 -6.72 1.29
CA TRP A 66 10.46 -7.62 0.76
C TRP A 66 9.63 -7.03 -0.39
N LYS A 67 9.82 -5.75 -0.75
CA LYS A 67 9.09 -5.07 -1.82
C LYS A 67 9.92 -5.07 -3.10
N ALA A 68 9.38 -5.63 -4.19
CA ALA A 68 10.00 -5.54 -5.51
C ALA A 68 9.69 -4.21 -6.21
N ARG A 69 8.47 -3.68 -6.01
CA ARG A 69 8.01 -2.37 -6.50
C ARG A 69 6.95 -1.83 -5.57
N SER A 70 6.90 -0.51 -5.36
CA SER A 70 5.88 0.14 -4.55
C SER A 70 5.47 1.49 -5.13
N HIS A 71 4.17 1.79 -5.08
CA HIS A 71 3.63 3.12 -5.30
C HIS A 71 2.97 3.62 -4.03
N ASP A 72 3.22 4.87 -3.69
CA ASP A 72 2.50 5.57 -2.63
C ASP A 72 1.54 6.58 -3.25
N LEU A 73 0.30 6.55 -2.77
CA LEU A 73 -0.72 7.53 -3.12
C LEU A 73 -0.75 8.55 -2.00
N GLU A 74 -0.46 9.79 -2.36
CA GLU A 74 -0.42 10.89 -1.43
C GLU A 74 -1.52 11.89 -1.73
N VAL A 75 -2.26 12.29 -0.71
CA VAL A 75 -3.33 13.28 -0.82
C VAL A 75 -2.83 14.64 -0.36
N TRP A 76 -3.29 15.71 -1.02
CA TRP A 76 -2.98 17.07 -0.61
C TRP A 76 -3.49 17.36 0.80
N ARG A 77 -2.75 18.13 1.59
CA ARG A 77 -3.14 18.49 2.96
C ARG A 77 -3.20 20.01 3.05
N PRO A 78 -4.40 20.62 3.09
CA PRO A 78 -4.55 22.07 3.16
C PRO A 78 -3.83 22.69 4.37
N THR A 79 -3.90 22.04 5.53
CA THR A 79 -3.31 22.51 6.79
C THR A 79 -1.79 22.62 6.74
N THR A 80 -1.12 21.67 6.10
CA THR A 80 0.35 21.62 6.00
C THR A 80 0.88 22.10 4.64
N LYS A 81 -0.02 22.38 3.69
CA LYS A 81 0.29 22.76 2.30
C LYS A 81 1.29 21.79 1.63
N ALA A 82 1.10 20.51 1.87
CA ALA A 82 1.97 19.45 1.37
C ALA A 82 1.15 18.19 1.06
N TYR A 83 1.69 17.29 0.24
CA TYR A 83 1.13 15.96 0.06
C TYR A 83 1.54 15.06 1.22
N GLY A 84 0.67 14.13 1.61
CA GLY A 84 0.96 13.11 2.60
C GLY A 84 0.40 11.75 2.21
N GLU A 85 1.17 10.70 2.47
CA GLU A 85 0.81 9.32 2.18
C GLU A 85 -0.51 8.90 2.84
N VAL A 86 -1.43 8.41 2.02
CA VAL A 86 -2.68 7.80 2.47
C VAL A 86 -2.78 6.34 2.07
N MET A 87 -2.15 5.89 0.98
CA MET A 87 -2.10 4.47 0.63
C MET A 87 -0.72 4.10 0.13
N SER A 88 -0.33 2.85 0.35
CA SER A 88 0.88 2.26 -0.24
C SER A 88 0.52 0.95 -0.90
N LEU A 89 0.92 0.77 -2.15
CA LEU A 89 0.67 -0.40 -2.98
C LEU A 89 1.99 -1.07 -3.33
N SER A 90 2.22 -2.29 -2.86
CA SER A 90 3.50 -3.00 -3.07
C SER A 90 3.32 -4.36 -3.73
N ASN A 91 4.22 -4.74 -4.63
CA ASN A 91 4.33 -6.09 -5.17
C ASN A 91 5.55 -6.78 -4.53
N CYS A 92 5.33 -7.91 -3.87
CA CYS A 92 6.39 -8.63 -3.15
C CYS A 92 6.93 -9.86 -3.90
N THR A 93 6.52 -10.05 -5.16
CA THR A 93 6.88 -11.21 -6.00
C THR A 93 6.78 -12.53 -5.23
N THR A 94 7.87 -13.25 -4.99
CA THR A 94 7.86 -14.52 -4.28
C THR A 94 8.29 -14.40 -2.82
N PHE A 95 8.80 -13.23 -2.40
CA PHE A 95 9.48 -13.05 -1.12
C PHE A 95 8.63 -13.47 0.08
N GLN A 96 7.36 -13.04 0.13
CA GLN A 96 6.46 -13.38 1.24
C GLN A 96 5.89 -14.80 1.12
N ALA A 97 5.73 -15.32 -0.10
CA ALA A 97 5.17 -16.65 -0.34
C ALA A 97 6.17 -17.78 -0.06
N GLU A 98 7.47 -17.50 -0.13
CA GLU A 98 8.52 -18.46 0.23
C GLU A 98 8.55 -18.74 1.74
N ASP A 99 8.26 -17.72 2.56
CA ASP A 99 8.25 -17.83 4.03
C ASP A 99 6.94 -18.45 4.56
N TRP A 100 5.87 -18.44 3.75
CA TRP A 100 4.56 -18.95 4.13
C TRP A 100 4.34 -20.35 3.56
N ALA A 101 4.25 -21.38 4.43
CA ALA A 101 3.94 -22.77 4.08
C ALA A 101 2.57 -23.00 3.38
N TYR A 102 1.81 -21.93 3.12
CA TYR A 102 0.46 -21.90 2.54
C TYR A 102 0.40 -22.42 1.10
N VAL A 103 1.53 -22.45 0.38
CA VAL A 103 1.60 -22.90 -1.03
C VAL A 103 1.21 -24.38 -1.18
N SER A 104 1.31 -25.21 -0.13
CA SER A 104 0.96 -26.64 -0.24
C SER A 104 -0.55 -26.95 -0.23
N CYS A 105 -1.39 -26.09 0.36
CA CYS A 105 -2.77 -26.45 0.70
C CYS A 105 -3.81 -26.08 -0.38
N ALA A 106 -3.47 -25.15 -1.30
CA ALA A 106 -4.38 -24.68 -2.35
C ALA A 106 -4.27 -25.45 -3.70
N GLY A 107 -3.47 -26.53 -3.76
CA GLY A 107 -3.20 -27.24 -5.01
C GLY A 107 -2.31 -26.48 -6.00
N ILE A 108 -1.79 -25.32 -5.61
CA ILE A 108 -0.85 -24.51 -6.39
C ILE A 108 0.55 -25.09 -6.13
N LYS A 109 1.07 -25.88 -7.07
CA LYS A 109 2.39 -26.51 -6.92
C LYS A 109 3.45 -25.44 -6.71
N SER A 110 4.31 -25.64 -5.70
CA SER A 110 5.54 -24.90 -5.43
C SER A 110 6.60 -25.13 -6.51
N GLY A 111 6.30 -24.79 -7.76
CA GLY A 111 7.20 -24.90 -8.90
C GLY A 111 7.41 -23.53 -9.51
N HIS A 112 8.55 -22.91 -9.23
CA HIS A 112 9.11 -21.74 -9.94
C HIS A 112 8.13 -20.62 -10.34
N GLY A 113 7.14 -20.35 -9.48
CA GLY A 113 6.10 -19.40 -9.80
C GLY A 113 5.33 -18.94 -8.58
N GLY A 114 6.04 -18.41 -7.60
CA GLY A 114 5.49 -18.04 -6.29
C GLY A 114 4.30 -17.06 -6.36
N ILE A 115 3.48 -17.20 -5.34
CA ILE A 115 2.29 -16.38 -5.13
C ILE A 115 2.73 -14.94 -4.86
N ARG A 116 2.22 -13.96 -5.62
CA ARG A 116 2.51 -12.55 -5.32
C ARG A 116 1.51 -11.99 -4.36
N SER A 117 2.01 -11.37 -3.29
CA SER A 117 1.21 -10.52 -2.42
C SER A 117 1.24 -9.08 -2.92
N ILE A 118 0.03 -8.54 -3.07
CA ILE A 118 -0.17 -7.12 -3.37
C ILE A 118 -1.03 -6.54 -2.27
N SER A 119 -0.50 -5.58 -1.53
CA SER A 119 -1.20 -4.94 -0.42
C SER A 119 -1.47 -3.48 -0.75
N THR A 120 -2.71 -3.00 -0.62
CA THR A 120 -3.00 -1.56 -0.51
C THR A 120 -3.77 -1.28 0.77
N ALA A 121 -3.49 -0.14 1.39
CA ALA A 121 -3.84 0.18 2.74
C ALA A 121 -4.50 1.55 2.81
N LEU A 122 -5.76 1.64 3.22
CA LEU A 122 -6.43 2.91 3.44
C LEU A 122 -6.70 3.18 4.93
N PRO A 123 -5.91 4.03 5.60
CA PRO A 123 -6.16 4.48 6.94
C PRO A 123 -7.28 5.52 6.93
N SER A 124 -8.47 5.09 7.32
CA SER A 124 -9.67 5.95 7.42
C SER A 124 -9.42 7.23 8.23
N SER A 125 -8.55 7.17 9.24
CA SER A 125 -8.20 8.32 10.09
C SER A 125 -7.50 9.46 9.34
N ARG A 126 -6.79 9.15 8.23
CA ARG A 126 -6.10 10.13 7.39
C ARG A 126 -7.01 10.80 6.36
N MET A 127 -8.25 10.32 6.24
CA MET A 127 -9.27 10.88 5.35
C MET A 127 -10.26 11.80 6.07
N HIS A 128 -10.33 11.69 7.41
CA HIS A 128 -11.20 12.55 8.21
C HIS A 128 -10.60 13.96 8.30
N GLY A 129 -11.38 14.97 7.89
CA GLY A 129 -11.03 16.39 8.03
C GLY A 129 -10.77 17.14 6.71
N TRP A 130 -11.04 16.52 5.56
CA TRP A 130 -10.85 17.18 4.25
C TRP A 130 -11.94 18.22 3.91
N HIS A 131 -13.16 18.05 4.44
CA HIS A 131 -14.30 18.94 4.20
C HIS A 131 -14.65 19.86 5.39
N SER A 132 -13.80 19.92 6.42
CA SER A 132 -14.02 20.70 7.65
C SER A 132 -13.11 21.90 7.76
#